data_AF-A0A7K4F6S9-F1
#
_entry.id   AF-A0A7K4F6S9-F1
#
_cell.length_a   1.000
_cell.length_b   1.000
_cell.length_c   1.000
_cell.angle_alpha   90.00
_cell.angle_beta   90.00
_cell.angle_gamma   90.00
#
_symmetry.space_group_name_H-M   'P 1'
#
loop_
_entity.id
_entity.type
_entity.pdbx_description
1 polymer ?
#
loop_
_entity_poly.entity_id
_entity_poly.type
_entity_poly.pdbx_seq_one_letter_code
_entity_poly.pdbx_strand_id
1 'polypeptide(L)' 'MFDNSKLSIYLYDDVIVIKNQNNVQKQFPRCGITKIESFVLEMVKRGNLDSLLR' A
#
# COMPACT_ATOMS: atom_id res chain seq x y z
N MET A 1 18.54 17.11 -9.79
CA MET A 1 17.54 16.41 -10.62
C MET A 1 17.17 15.14 -9.87
N PHE A 2 15.94 15.03 -9.38
CA PHE A 2 15.49 13.74 -8.83
C PHE A 2 15.31 12.80 -10.02
N ASP A 3 16.22 11.85 -10.13
CA ASP A 3 16.13 10.76 -11.11
C ASP A 3 14.74 10.13 -11.01
N ASN A 4 14.09 9.94 -12.15
CA ASN A 4 12.75 9.34 -12.30
C ASN A 4 12.80 7.85 -11.91
N SER A 5 13.11 7.58 -10.65
CA SER A 5 13.20 6.26 -10.05
C SER A 5 11.80 5.70 -9.94
N LYS A 6 11.34 5.02 -10.99
CA LYS A 6 10.04 4.32 -10.97
C LYS A 6 10.14 3.17 -9.97
N LEU A 7 9.44 3.29 -8.87
CA LEU A 7 9.21 2.23 -7.92
C LEU A 7 7.92 1.50 -8.33
N SER A 8 8.00 0.19 -8.48
CA SER A 8 6.84 -0.68 -8.66
C SER A 8 6.51 -1.32 -7.31
N ILE A 9 5.28 -1.13 -6.85
CA ILE A 9 4.79 -1.67 -5.57
C ILE A 9 3.75 -2.73 -5.88
N TYR A 10 3.93 -3.93 -5.34
CA TYR A 10 3.01 -5.05 -5.46
C TYR A 10 2.49 -5.43 -4.07
N LEU A 11 1.17 -5.62 -3.97
CA LEU A 11 0.48 -6.00 -2.75
C LEU A 11 0.02 -7.45 -2.88
N TYR A 12 0.47 -8.32 -1.97
CA TYR A 12 0.03 -9.71 -1.84
C TYR A 12 -0.60 -9.93 -0.47
N ASP A 13 -1.21 -11.11 -0.26
CA ASP A 13 -2.02 -11.37 0.91
C ASP A 13 -1.25 -11.29 2.25
N ASP A 14 0.05 -11.49 2.23
CA ASP A 14 0.92 -11.56 3.41
C ASP A 14 2.18 -10.71 3.26
N VAL A 15 2.43 -10.10 2.09
CA VAL A 15 3.66 -9.36 1.80
C VAL A 15 3.46 -8.16 0.86
N ILE A 16 4.19 -7.08 1.11
CA ILE A 16 4.37 -5.96 0.19
C ILE A 16 5.72 -6.13 -0.49
N VAL A 17 5.74 -6.14 -1.82
CA VAL A 17 6.98 -6.24 -2.61
C VAL A 17 7.25 -4.92 -3.30
N ILE A 18 8.41 -4.32 -3.01
CA ILE A 18 8.87 -3.09 -3.65
C ILE A 18 10.01 -3.44 -4.58
N LYS A 19 9.86 -3.10 -5.86
CA LYS A 19 10.85 -3.34 -6.91
C LYS A 19 11.27 -2.01 -7.55
N ASN A 20 12.58 -1.79 -7.68
CA ASN A 20 13.10 -0.67 -8.45
C ASN A 20 13.41 -1.08 -9.90
N GLN A 21 13.73 -0.09 -10.75
CA GLN A 21 14.10 -0.31 -12.15
C GLN A 21 15.37 -1.17 -12.31
N ASN A 22 16.23 -1.20 -11.29
CA ASN A 22 17.48 -1.97 -11.28
C ASN A 22 17.27 -3.42 -10.82
N ASN A 23 16.02 -3.92 -10.84
CA ASN A 23 15.63 -5.26 -10.38
C ASN A 23 15.97 -5.59 -8.92
N VAL A 24 16.31 -4.60 -8.08
CA VAL A 24 16.41 -4.81 -6.63
C VAL A 24 14.99 -4.91 -6.08
N GLN A 25 14.71 -6.02 -5.43
CA GLN A 25 13.44 -6.27 -4.76
C GLN A 25 13.64 -6.36 -3.24
N LYS A 26 12.73 -5.75 -2.49
CA LYS A 26 12.60 -5.97 -1.05
C LYS A 26 11.17 -6.39 -0.73
N GLN A 27 11.07 -7.33 0.18
CA GLN A 27 9.81 -7.89 0.67
C GLN A 27 9.60 -7.43 2.11
N PHE A 28 8.40 -6.97 2.40
CA PHE A 28 7.99 -6.54 3.73
C PHE A 28 6.76 -7.37 4.13
N PRO A 29 6.80 -8.14 5.23
CA PRO A 29 5.61 -8.83 5.68
C PRO A 29 4.50 -7.81 5.95
N ARG A 30 3.26 -8.13 5.58
CA ARG A 30 2.10 -7.34 5.99
C ARG A 30 1.94 -7.52 7.49
N CYS A 31 2.32 -6.51 8.26
CA CYS A 31 2.25 -6.53 9.71
C CYS A 31 0.80 -6.35 10.18
N GLY A 32 -0.04 -7.39 9.99
CA GLY A 32 -1.46 -7.35 10.32
C GLY A 32 -2.25 -6.33 9.49
N ILE A 33 -3.56 -6.24 9.75
CA ILE A 33 -4.36 -5.11 9.25
C ILE A 33 -3.71 -3.86 9.85
N THR A 34 -3.00 -3.10 9.03
CA THR A 34 -2.41 -1.84 9.48
C THR A 34 -3.53 -0.95 10.03
N LYS A 35 -3.22 -0.05 10.97
CA LYS A 35 -4.24 0.89 11.50
C LYS A 35 -4.96 1.64 10.37
N ILE A 36 -4.27 1.87 9.25
CA ILE A 36 -4.81 2.46 8.02
C ILE A 36 -5.79 1.50 7.34
N GLU A 37 -5.43 0.24 7.10
CA GLU A 37 -6.36 -0.74 6.51
C GLU A 37 -7.58 -0.99 7.43
N SER A 38 -7.41 -0.99 8.74
CA SER A 38 -8.52 -1.11 9.72
C SER A 38 -9.45 0.09 9.63
N PHE A 39 -8.88 1.29 9.59
CA PHE A 39 -9.61 2.55 9.46
C PHE A 39 -10.39 2.62 8.15
N VAL A 40 -9.77 2.24 7.03
CA VAL A 40 -10.43 2.20 5.72
C VAL A 40 -11.57 1.17 5.74
N LEU A 41 -11.35 -0.04 6.29
CA LEU A 41 -12.39 -1.06 6.42
C LEU A 41 -13.56 -0.62 7.31
N GLU A 42 -13.29 0.09 8.41
CA GLU A 42 -14.35 0.67 9.24
C GLU A 42 -15.14 1.75 8.51
N MET A 43 -14.46 2.59 7.72
CA MET A 43 -15.13 3.63 6.93
C MET A 43 -15.99 3.05 5.80
N VAL A 44 -15.55 1.96 5.15
CA VAL A 44 -16.37 1.20 4.19
C VAL A 44 -17.62 0.65 4.90
N LYS A 45 -17.47 0.00 6.06
CA LYS A 45 -18.61 -0.56 6.81
C LYS A 45 -19.63 0.50 7.23
N ARG A 46 -19.19 1.74 7.46
CA ARG A 46 -20.04 2.87 7.84
C ARG A 46 -20.61 3.65 6.64
N GLY A 47 -20.27 3.27 5.40
CA GLY A 47 -20.74 3.95 4.19
C GLY A 47 -20.13 5.33 3.95
N ASN A 48 -18.98 5.63 4.56
CA ASN A 48 -18.39 6.98 4.58
C ASN A 48 -17.15 7.12 3.68
N LEU A 49 -16.83 6.13 2.85
CA LEU A 49 -15.61 6.14 2.05
C LEU A 49 -15.54 7.31 1.05
N ASP A 50 -16.69 7.72 0.51
CA ASP A 50 -16.79 8.85 -0.43
C ASP A 50 -16.33 10.20 0.15
N SER A 51 -16.27 10.32 1.49
CA SER A 51 -15.80 11.55 2.15
C SER A 51 -14.28 11.75 2.11
N LEU A 52 -13.50 10.70 1.84
CA LEU A 52 -12.03 10.75 1.72
C LEU A 52 -11.54 11.12 0.32
N LEU A 53 -12.44 11.09 -0.68
CA LEU A 53 -12.14 11.37 -2.08
C LEU A 53 -12.43 12.83 -2.49
N ARG A 54 -12.82 13.69 -1.54
CA ARG A 54 -13.08 15.12 -1.75
C ARG A 54 -12.04 16.00 -1.09
#